data_AF-W1XYW9-F1
#
_entry.id   AF-W1XYW9-F1
#
_cell.length_a   1.000
_cell.length_b   1.000
_cell.length_c   1.000
_cell.angle_alpha   90.00
_cell.angle_beta   90.00
_cell.angle_gamma   90.00
#
_symmetry.space_group_name_H-M   'P 1'
#
loop_
_entity.id
_entity.type
_entity.pdbx_description
1 polymer ?
#
loop_
_entity_poly.entity_id
_entity_poly.type
_entity_poly.pdbx_seq_one_letter_code
_entity_poly.pdbx_strand_id
1 'polypeptide(L)'
;MLTGPVTILNWSFPREDISIKDSTLQIALAIKDEVLDLEAAGVKIIQIDEAALREKLPLRRSDWYEDYLDWAIPAFRLVHSTVAPDTQIHTHM
;
A
#
# COMPACT_ATOMS: atom_id res chain seq x y z
N MET A 1 5.74 -12.55 0.13
CA MET A 1 4.28 -12.32 0.04
C MET A 1 3.91 -11.36 1.14
N LEU A 2 3.36 -10.20 0.81
CA LEU A 2 2.98 -9.16 1.75
C LEU A 2 1.56 -8.66 1.44
N THR A 3 0.89 -8.13 2.44
CA THR A 3 -0.37 -7.39 2.26
C THR A 3 -0.05 -5.90 2.17
N GLY A 4 -0.65 -5.22 1.21
CA GLY A 4 -0.45 -3.80 0.96
C GLY A 4 -1.09 -2.90 2.02
N PRO A 5 -0.61 -1.65 2.12
CA PRO A 5 -1.02 -0.73 3.19
C PRO A 5 -2.50 -0.37 3.18
N VAL A 6 -3.13 -0.28 2.01
CA VAL A 6 -4.55 0.09 1.88
C VAL A 6 -5.44 -1.06 2.37
N THR A 7 -5.07 -2.31 2.06
CA THR A 7 -5.79 -3.49 2.53
C THR A 7 -5.67 -3.67 4.02
N ILE A 8 -4.48 -3.51 4.59
CA ILE A 8 -4.30 -3.53 6.05
C ILE A 8 -5.18 -2.47 6.72
N LEU A 9 -5.23 -1.24 6.19
CA LEU A 9 -6.10 -0.20 6.70
C LEU A 9 -7.59 -0.58 6.59
N ASN A 10 -8.05 -0.93 5.39
CA ASN A 10 -9.47 -1.12 5.08
C ASN A 10 -10.10 -2.31 5.80
N TRP A 11 -9.30 -3.33 6.14
CA TRP A 11 -9.73 -4.50 6.91
C TRP A 11 -9.40 -4.41 8.40
N SER A 12 -9.05 -3.22 8.88
CA SER A 12 -8.87 -2.90 10.30
C SER A 12 -9.95 -1.94 10.80
N PHE A 13 -10.00 -1.74 12.11
CA PHE A 13 -10.67 -0.58 12.71
C PHE A 13 -9.65 0.56 12.82
N PRO A 14 -9.66 1.56 11.92
CA PRO A 14 -8.68 2.63 11.94
C PRO A 14 -8.88 3.51 13.18
N ARG A 15 -7.78 4.13 13.61
CA ARG A 15 -7.86 5.17 14.65
C ARG A 15 -8.57 6.41 14.12
N GLU A 16 -9.21 7.13 15.02
CA GLU A 16 -10.02 8.31 14.67
C GLU A 16 -9.31 9.64 14.93
N ASP A 17 -8.10 9.62 15.49
CA ASP A 17 -7.34 10.82 15.88
C ASP A 17 -6.37 11.34 14.81
N ILE A 18 -6.17 10.58 13.73
CA ILE A 18 -5.39 10.98 12.55
C ILE A 18 -6.14 10.60 11.28
N SER A 19 -5.73 11.18 10.14
CA SER A 19 -6.37 10.85 8.86
C SER A 19 -6.07 9.40 8.44
N ILE A 20 -6.99 8.82 7.65
CA ILE A 20 -6.76 7.51 7.01
C ILE A 20 -5.54 7.54 6.09
N LYS A 21 -5.27 8.67 5.45
CA LYS A 21 -4.08 8.89 4.63
C LYS A 21 -2.81 8.77 5.46
N ASP A 22 -2.74 9.47 6.58
CA ASP A 22 -1.56 9.45 7.45
C ASP A 22 -1.33 8.05 8.02
N SER A 23 -2.40 7.38 8.44
CA SER A 23 -2.35 5.98 8.89
C SER A 23 -1.82 5.06 7.79
N THR A 24 -2.34 5.18 6.57
CA THR A 24 -1.91 4.36 5.42
C THR A 24 -0.44 4.60 5.08
N LEU A 25 0.03 5.86 5.13
CA LEU A 25 1.43 6.19 4.88
C LEU A 25 2.36 5.61 5.95
N GLN A 26 1.96 5.59 7.22
CA GLN A 26 2.71 4.94 8.29
C GLN A 26 2.80 3.42 8.06
N ILE A 27 1.70 2.78 7.68
CA ILE A 27 1.68 1.36 7.33
C ILE A 27 2.58 1.10 6.11
N ALA A 28 2.53 1.95 5.09
CA ALA A 28 3.34 1.84 3.89
C ALA A 28 4.85 1.92 4.19
N LEU A 29 5.26 2.79 5.11
CA LEU A 29 6.65 2.86 5.58
C LEU A 29 7.06 1.58 6.31
N ALA A 30 6.20 1.02 7.16
CA ALA A 30 6.50 -0.24 7.84
C ALA A 30 6.65 -1.43 6.87
N ILE A 31 5.78 -1.53 5.86
CA ILE A 31 5.89 -2.59 4.84
C ILE A 31 7.12 -2.36 3.96
N LYS A 32 7.48 -1.10 3.69
CA LYS A 32 8.70 -0.78 2.93
C LYS A 32 9.95 -1.38 3.56
N ASP A 33 10.06 -1.30 4.89
CA ASP A 33 11.19 -1.88 5.60
C ASP A 33 11.24 -3.40 5.41
N GLU A 34 10.10 -4.09 5.50
CA GLU A 34 10.00 -5.53 5.22
C GLU A 34 10.35 -5.89 3.77
N VAL A 35 9.94 -5.06 2.79
CA VAL A 35 10.32 -5.24 1.38
C VAL A 35 11.83 -5.16 1.20
N LEU A 36 12.48 -4.20 1.86
CA LEU A 36 13.94 -4.04 1.79
C LEU A 36 14.68 -5.18 2.50
N ASP A 37 14.14 -5.69 3.61
CA ASP A 37 14.70 -6.86 4.30
C ASP A 37 14.59 -8.13 3.43
N LEU A 38 13.46 -8.34 2.75
CA LEU A 38 13.29 -9.44 1.79
C LEU A 38 14.26 -9.33 0.62
N GLU A 39 14.41 -8.12 0.04
CA GLU A 39 15.38 -7.86 -1.04
C GLU A 39 16.81 -8.14 -0.58
N ALA A 40 17.19 -7.64 0.61
CA ALA A 40 18.51 -7.86 1.20
C ALA A 40 18.79 -9.34 1.52
N ALA A 41 17.76 -10.11 1.86
CA ALA A 41 17.83 -11.55 2.02
C ALA A 41 17.92 -12.33 0.70
N GLY A 42 17.90 -11.64 -0.45
CA GLY A 42 18.05 -12.22 -1.79
C GLY A 42 16.73 -12.60 -2.47
N VAL A 43 15.59 -12.18 -1.94
CA VAL A 43 14.28 -12.40 -2.58
C VAL A 43 14.11 -11.42 -3.75
N LYS A 44 14.20 -11.93 -4.97
CA LYS A 44 14.16 -11.11 -6.20
C LYS A 44 12.75 -10.84 -6.74
N ILE A 45 11.76 -11.56 -6.25
CA ILE A 45 10.37 -11.44 -6.69
C ILE A 45 9.50 -11.31 -5.44
N ILE A 46 8.87 -10.14 -5.29
CA ILE A 46 8.07 -9.81 -4.10
C ILE A 46 6.67 -9.45 -4.58
N GLN A 47 5.67 -10.18 -4.07
CA GLN A 47 4.27 -9.88 -4.31
C GLN A 47 3.67 -9.15 -3.11
N ILE A 48 2.98 -8.03 -3.39
CA ILE A 48 2.29 -7.16 -2.44
C ILE A 48 0.83 -7.02 -2.88
N ASP A 49 -0.09 -7.53 -2.07
CA ASP A 49 -1.50 -7.69 -2.44
C ASP A 49 -2.36 -6.52 -1.92
N GLU A 50 -3.16 -5.92 -2.80
CA GLU A 50 -4.09 -4.83 -2.50
C GLU A 50 -5.54 -5.20 -2.84
N ALA A 51 -6.01 -6.31 -2.27
CA ALA A 51 -7.37 -6.84 -2.49
C ALA A 51 -8.48 -5.84 -2.13
N ALA A 52 -8.27 -5.02 -1.08
CA ALA A 52 -9.27 -4.07 -0.62
C ALA A 52 -9.12 -2.67 -1.24
N LEU A 53 -8.30 -2.49 -2.28
CA LEU A 53 -8.07 -1.17 -2.88
C LEU A 53 -9.37 -0.52 -3.36
N ARG A 54 -10.32 -1.31 -3.87
CA ARG A 54 -11.59 -0.80 -4.43
C ARG A 54 -12.74 -0.75 -3.43
N GLU A 55 -12.61 -1.37 -2.26
CA GLU A 55 -13.71 -1.53 -1.31
C GLU A 55 -14.18 -0.22 -0.69
N LYS A 56 -13.27 0.75 -0.51
CA LYS A 56 -13.55 2.06 0.07
C LYS A 56 -13.53 3.20 -0.94
N LEU A 57 -13.59 2.88 -2.23
CA LEU A 57 -13.76 3.91 -3.26
C LEU A 57 -15.05 4.72 -3.00
N PRO A 58 -14.99 6.06 -3.07
CA PRO A 58 -16.18 6.90 -2.97
C PRO A 58 -17.26 6.46 -3.98
N LEU A 59 -18.53 6.58 -3.60
CA LEU A 59 -19.64 6.14 -4.46
C LEU A 59 -19.72 6.95 -5.77
N ARG A 60 -19.34 8.23 -5.73
CA ARG A 60 -19.33 9.11 -6.89
C ARG A 60 -17.96 9.08 -7.55
N ARG A 61 -17.93 8.84 -8.86
CA ARG A 61 -16.68 8.81 -9.65
C ARG A 61 -15.92 10.14 -9.63
N SER A 62 -16.63 11.26 -9.49
CA SER A 62 -16.01 12.59 -9.37
C SER A 62 -15.06 12.69 -8.18
N ASP A 63 -15.34 11.92 -7.13
CA ASP A 63 -14.68 12.04 -5.84
C ASP A 63 -13.54 11.01 -5.70
N TRP A 64 -13.34 10.14 -6.70
CA TRP A 64 -12.40 9.02 -6.62
C TRP A 64 -10.95 9.44 -6.43
N TYR A 65 -10.51 10.48 -7.14
CA TYR A 65 -9.10 10.87 -7.15
C TYR A 65 -8.76 11.70 -5.92
N GLU A 66 -9.43 12.85 -5.78
CA GLU A 66 -9.17 13.81 -4.70
C GLU A 66 -9.35 13.17 -3.31
N ASP A 67 -10.41 12.38 -3.10
CA ASP A 67 -10.72 11.85 -1.77
C ASP A 67 -10.02 10.52 -1.47
N TYR A 68 -9.55 9.76 -2.48
CA TYR A 68 -9.10 8.38 -2.28
C TYR A 68 -7.85 7.98 -3.07
N LEU A 69 -7.93 7.89 -4.40
CA LEU A 69 -6.87 7.31 -5.22
C LEU A 69 -5.57 8.13 -5.20
N ASP A 70 -5.65 9.45 -5.00
CA ASP A 70 -4.48 10.33 -4.96
C ASP A 70 -3.60 10.10 -3.72
N TRP A 71 -4.09 9.42 -2.68
CA TRP A 71 -3.26 8.99 -1.57
C TRP A 71 -3.08 7.47 -1.51
N ALA A 72 -4.08 6.68 -1.90
CA ALA A 72 -4.02 5.23 -1.87
C ALA A 72 -2.96 4.68 -2.84
N ILE A 73 -2.91 5.18 -4.09
CA ILE A 73 -1.94 4.72 -5.09
C ILE A 73 -0.51 5.11 -4.69
N PRO A 74 -0.21 6.36 -4.29
CA PRO A 74 1.13 6.70 -3.81
C PRO A 74 1.55 5.92 -2.56
N ALA A 75 0.64 5.58 -1.64
CA ALA A 75 0.97 4.76 -0.48
C ALA A 75 1.40 3.34 -0.88
N PHE A 76 0.71 2.71 -1.83
CA PHE A 76 1.16 1.43 -2.39
C PHE A 76 2.53 1.55 -3.06
N ARG A 77 2.74 2.59 -3.89
CA ARG A 77 4.02 2.81 -4.57
C ARG A 77 5.17 3.06 -3.59
N LEU A 78 4.90 3.71 -2.46
CA LEU A 78 5.90 3.99 -1.43
C LEU A 78 6.53 2.69 -0.90
N VAL A 79 5.73 1.64 -0.72
CA VAL A 79 6.14 0.33 -0.19
C VAL A 79 7.31 -0.27 -0.96
N HIS A 80 7.37 -0.09 -2.28
CA HIS A 80 8.39 -0.69 -3.13
C HIS A 80 9.20 0.35 -3.93
N SER A 81 9.13 1.63 -3.53
CA SER A 81 9.70 2.76 -4.29
C SER A 81 11.23 2.75 -4.41
N THR A 82 11.93 2.03 -3.53
CA THR A 82 13.40 2.04 -3.42
C THR A 82 14.05 0.69 -3.66
N VAL A 83 13.29 -0.30 -4.14
CA VAL A 83 13.87 -1.59 -4.55
C VAL A 83 14.74 -1.40 -5.78
N ALA A 84 15.70 -2.30 -5.97
CA ALA A 84 16.56 -2.30 -7.13
C ALA A 84 15.75 -2.52 -8.44
N PRO A 85 16.19 -1.99 -9.59
CA PRO A 85 15.48 -2.15 -10.86
C PRO A 85 15.30 -3.61 -11.32
N ASP A 86 16.12 -4.53 -10.82
CA ASP A 86 16.05 -5.97 -11.08
C ASP A 86 15.18 -6.74 -10.08
N THR A 87 14.70 -6.10 -9.02
CA THR A 87 13.70 -6.67 -8.11
C THR A 87 12.30 -6.54 -8.71
N GLN A 88 11.65 -7.68 -8.93
CA GLN A 88 10.34 -7.73 -9.58
C GLN A 88 9.22 -7.63 -8.55
N ILE A 89 8.43 -6.55 -8.66
CA ILE A 89 7.22 -6.36 -7.84
C ILE A 89 6.01 -6.91 -8.58
N HIS A 90 5.25 -7.77 -7.91
CA HIS A 90 3.95 -8.26 -8.35
C HIS A 90 2.85 -7.70 -7.45
N THR A 91 1.65 -7.58 -7.99
CA THR A 91 0.47 -7.22 -7.20
C THR A 91 -0.75 -7.99 -7.65
N HIS A 92 -1.60 -8.30 -6.68
CA HIS A 92 -2.95 -8.81 -6.87
C HIS A 92 -3.94 -7.80 -6.28
N MET A 93 -5.09 -7.64 -6.94
CA MET A 93 -6.21 -6.80 -6.51
C MET A 93 -7.50 -7.59 -6.59
#